data_AF-A0A3L7RY29-F1
#
_entry.id   AF-A0A3L7RY29-F1
#
_cell.length_a   1.000
_cell.length_b   1.000
_cell.length_c   1.000
_cell.angle_alpha   90.00
_cell.angle_beta   90.00
_cell.angle_gamma   90.00
#
_symmetry.space_group_name_H-M   'P 1'
#
loop_
_entity.id
_entity.type
_entity.pdbx_description
1 polymer ?
#
loop_
_entity_poly.entity_id
_entity_poly.type
_entity_poly.pdbx_seq_one_letter_code
_entity_poly.pdbx_strand_id
1 'polypeptide(L)'
;MGSGAVKDAPGEIWKNINMSLNRGGRGLPGGTSLAQLLAWKRNVRNTTRPPNLAVEQVLKWADHHYEKRGKWPNSSSGMVHAAPGESWRNINMSLHVGRRGLPGGLSLAKLLAEKRSVRNPQALPKLTAAKILHWADVHHRKTGEWPTVKSGPVIGAAGEDWASVSRCLHAGGRGLPGKSSLGKLLAERRGVRNQKAPPMLTIHNILKWADAHRRKTGEWPTENSGEVFGAPGENWNSIANAFYRGGRGLPGNLSLAKLLAERRGVRSTAVLRRLTIEQILEWADAHHRKRGVWPNKKSGEVFGAPGEDWKSIAGALYHGGRGLRKKSSLAKLLAEKRGVPHPKAYAKLTTKLILQWANAHHRNTGEWPNANSGAVFDAPRETWSSIATALYQGGRGLRKKSSLAKLVAAERGASRR
;
A
#
# COMPACT_ATOMS: atom_id res chain seq x y z
N MET A 1 13.60 -52.23 -11.81
CA MET A 1 14.93 -51.90 -12.35
C MET A 1 15.31 -53.01 -13.30
N GLY A 2 15.51 -52.70 -14.58
CA GLY A 2 16.04 -53.67 -15.54
C GLY A 2 17.46 -54.01 -15.14
N SER A 3 17.70 -55.25 -14.76
CA SER A 3 19.04 -55.74 -14.44
C SER A 3 19.89 -55.76 -15.70
N GLY A 4 20.92 -54.90 -15.75
CA GLY A 4 21.91 -54.88 -16.82
C GLY A 4 22.89 -56.07 -16.77
N ALA A 5 23.93 -55.99 -17.59
CA ALA A 5 25.01 -56.96 -17.64
C ALA A 5 25.78 -57.04 -16.31
N VAL A 6 26.31 -58.22 -16.00
CA VAL A 6 27.21 -58.43 -14.87
C VAL A 6 28.60 -58.00 -15.29
N LYS A 7 29.16 -57.00 -14.60
CA LYS A 7 30.41 -56.33 -14.98
C LYS A 7 31.59 -57.28 -15.19
N ASP A 8 31.66 -58.35 -14.38
CA ASP A 8 32.79 -59.28 -14.35
C ASP A 8 32.44 -60.66 -14.95
N ALA A 9 31.32 -60.77 -15.67
CA ALA A 9 30.90 -61.99 -16.36
C ALA A 9 30.28 -61.66 -17.73
N PRO A 10 31.10 -61.60 -18.80
CA PRO A 10 30.63 -61.31 -20.15
C PRO A 10 29.54 -62.29 -20.61
N GLY A 11 28.43 -61.76 -21.13
CA GLY A 11 27.27 -62.56 -21.53
C GLY A 11 26.24 -62.83 -20.43
N GLU A 12 26.55 -62.48 -19.17
CA GLU A 12 25.60 -62.62 -18.07
C GLU A 12 24.80 -61.34 -17.81
N ILE A 13 23.51 -61.51 -17.52
CA ILE A 13 22.63 -60.46 -16.99
C ILE A 13 22.00 -60.94 -15.68
N TRP A 14 21.79 -60.03 -14.70
CA TRP A 14 21.28 -60.46 -13.40
C TRP A 14 19.89 -61.13 -13.45
N LYS A 15 19.11 -60.86 -14.50
CA LYS A 15 17.84 -61.56 -14.76
C LYS A 15 18.08 -63.07 -14.96
N ASN A 16 19.07 -63.46 -15.74
CA ASN A 16 19.40 -64.86 -16.03
C ASN A 16 19.89 -65.56 -14.78
N ILE A 17 20.74 -64.89 -13.99
CA ILE A 17 21.22 -65.40 -12.70
C ILE A 17 20.05 -65.61 -11.73
N ASN A 18 19.14 -64.63 -11.63
CA ASN A 18 17.96 -64.75 -10.78
C ASN A 18 17.03 -65.90 -11.27
N MET A 19 16.88 -66.11 -12.58
CA MET A 19 16.10 -67.24 -13.11
C MET A 19 16.74 -68.59 -12.79
N SER A 20 18.06 -68.72 -12.92
CA SER A 20 18.80 -69.94 -12.57
C SER A 20 18.72 -70.25 -11.08
N LEU A 21 18.78 -69.24 -10.21
CA LEU A 21 18.57 -69.39 -8.76
C LEU A 21 17.14 -69.88 -8.45
N ASN A 22 16.13 -69.35 -9.15
CA ASN A 22 14.73 -69.71 -8.89
C ASN A 22 14.39 -71.12 -9.39
N ARG A 23 14.84 -71.48 -10.59
CA ARG A 23 14.44 -72.72 -11.29
C ARG A 23 15.39 -73.90 -11.11
N GLY A 24 16.59 -73.67 -10.56
CA GLY A 24 17.60 -74.72 -10.38
C GLY A 24 18.40 -74.99 -11.66
N GLY A 25 19.09 -73.97 -12.17
CA GLY A 25 19.97 -74.06 -13.33
C GLY A 25 21.44 -73.81 -12.97
N ARG A 26 22.36 -74.29 -13.81
CA ARG A 26 23.82 -74.06 -13.69
C ARG A 26 24.44 -74.55 -12.37
N GLY A 27 24.05 -75.76 -11.94
CA GLY A 27 24.55 -76.38 -10.71
C GLY A 27 23.98 -75.80 -9.41
N LEU A 28 23.00 -74.89 -9.49
CA LEU A 28 22.31 -74.33 -8.33
C LEU A 28 21.09 -75.19 -7.95
N PRO A 29 20.81 -75.40 -6.65
CA PRO A 29 19.76 -76.32 -6.19
C PRO A 29 18.32 -75.86 -6.47
N GLY A 30 18.12 -74.63 -6.97
CA GLY A 30 16.79 -74.06 -7.21
C GLY A 30 16.09 -73.60 -5.93
N GLY A 31 14.93 -72.94 -6.08
CA GLY A 31 14.10 -72.55 -4.93
C GLY A 31 14.56 -71.30 -4.16
N THR A 32 15.55 -70.57 -4.66
CA THR A 32 16.02 -69.30 -4.07
C THR A 32 16.03 -68.19 -5.11
N SER A 33 16.08 -66.93 -4.69
CA SER A 33 16.17 -65.78 -5.59
C SER A 33 17.41 -64.96 -5.30
N LEU A 34 17.84 -64.15 -6.26
CA LEU A 34 18.98 -63.25 -6.08
C LEU A 34 18.78 -62.33 -4.85
N ALA A 35 17.54 -61.89 -4.61
CA ALA A 35 17.20 -61.08 -3.44
C ALA A 35 17.29 -61.86 -2.11
N GLN A 36 16.95 -63.15 -2.09
CA GLN A 36 17.13 -64.01 -0.91
C GLN A 36 18.60 -64.33 -0.66
N LEU A 37 19.36 -64.60 -1.71
CA LEU A 37 20.79 -64.87 -1.63
C LEU A 37 21.57 -63.65 -1.13
N LEU A 38 21.27 -62.45 -1.64
CA LEU A 38 21.89 -61.20 -1.19
C LEU A 38 21.50 -60.86 0.26
N ALA A 39 20.27 -61.16 0.67
CA ALA A 39 19.85 -61.03 2.06
C ALA A 39 20.62 -61.97 2.98
N TRP A 40 20.80 -63.23 2.60
CA TRP A 40 21.52 -64.20 3.41
C TRP A 40 23.04 -63.96 3.46
N LYS A 41 23.67 -63.70 2.31
CA LYS A 41 25.14 -63.61 2.21
C LYS A 41 25.73 -62.23 2.45
N ARG A 42 24.96 -61.17 2.21
CA ARG A 42 25.45 -59.78 2.24
C ARG A 42 24.64 -58.89 3.17
N ASN A 43 23.68 -59.46 3.91
CA ASN A 43 22.74 -58.72 4.75
C ASN A 43 22.02 -57.58 4.00
N VAL A 44 21.84 -57.75 2.67
CA VAL A 44 21.17 -56.76 1.82
C VAL A 44 19.68 -56.99 1.91
N ARG A 45 18.91 -55.93 2.22
CA ARG A 45 17.46 -56.03 2.40
C ARG A 45 16.77 -56.73 1.22
N ASN A 46 16.03 -57.81 1.52
CA ASN A 46 15.20 -58.48 0.53
C ASN A 46 13.99 -57.59 0.16
N THR A 47 14.00 -57.02 -1.04
CA THR A 47 12.94 -56.16 -1.55
C THR A 47 11.67 -56.92 -1.96
N THR A 48 11.75 -58.25 -2.14
CA THR A 48 10.60 -59.08 -2.52
C THR A 48 9.84 -59.65 -1.32
N ARG A 49 10.47 -59.71 -0.14
CA ARG A 49 9.85 -60.08 1.15
C ARG A 49 10.25 -59.11 2.26
N PRO A 50 9.69 -57.88 2.25
CA PRO A 50 10.00 -56.92 3.30
C PRO A 50 9.41 -57.37 4.65
N PRO A 51 10.05 -57.03 5.79
CA PRO A 51 9.58 -57.44 7.10
C PRO A 51 8.17 -56.90 7.39
N ASN A 52 7.42 -57.63 8.22
CA ASN A 52 6.11 -57.19 8.71
C ASN A 52 6.25 -55.88 9.49
N LEU A 53 5.24 -55.03 9.36
CA LEU A 53 5.11 -53.75 10.02
C LEU A 53 3.99 -53.82 11.04
N ALA A 54 4.26 -53.39 12.26
CA ALA A 54 3.22 -53.13 13.25
C ALA A 54 2.68 -51.70 13.09
N VAL A 55 1.38 -51.50 13.38
CA VAL A 55 0.77 -50.16 13.38
C VAL A 55 1.50 -49.21 14.34
N GLU A 56 1.86 -49.68 15.53
CA GLU A 56 2.61 -48.89 16.53
C GLU A 56 4.00 -48.46 16.03
N GLN A 57 4.65 -49.30 15.21
CA GLN A 57 5.94 -48.94 14.61
C GLN A 57 5.78 -47.81 13.60
N VAL A 58 4.72 -47.84 12.78
CA VAL A 58 4.39 -46.76 11.83
C VAL A 58 4.08 -45.46 12.59
N LEU A 59 3.32 -45.54 13.70
CA LEU A 59 3.02 -44.39 14.54
C LEU A 59 4.28 -43.78 15.16
N LYS A 60 5.17 -44.61 15.73
CA LYS A 60 6.45 -44.14 16.29
C LYS A 60 7.31 -43.42 15.25
N TRP A 61 7.36 -43.93 14.02
CA TRP A 61 8.05 -43.24 12.94
C TRP A 61 7.38 -41.92 12.54
N ALA A 62 6.05 -41.85 12.63
CA ALA A 62 5.30 -40.65 12.31
C ALA A 62 5.46 -39.57 13.39
N ASP A 63 5.49 -39.97 14.66
CA ASP A 63 5.78 -39.11 15.81
C ASP A 63 7.19 -38.50 15.65
N HIS A 64 8.22 -39.33 15.41
CA HIS A 64 9.58 -38.84 15.15
C HIS A 64 9.68 -37.94 13.89
N HIS A 65 8.89 -38.22 12.85
CA HIS A 65 8.82 -37.32 11.69
C HIS A 65 8.20 -35.97 12.04
N TYR A 66 7.12 -35.97 12.84
CA TYR A 66 6.47 -34.76 13.32
C TYR A 66 7.42 -33.93 14.19
N GLU A 67 8.13 -34.54 15.14
CA GLU A 67 9.14 -33.88 15.98
C GLU A 67 10.22 -33.19 15.14
N LYS A 68 10.72 -33.85 14.08
CA LYS A 68 11.78 -33.27 13.24
C LYS A 68 11.30 -32.23 12.23
N ARG A 69 10.08 -32.34 11.70
CA ARG A 69 9.61 -31.52 10.56
C ARG A 69 8.49 -30.54 10.93
N GLY A 70 7.95 -30.63 12.15
CA GLY A 70 6.77 -29.89 12.60
C GLY A 70 5.49 -30.24 11.82
N LYS A 71 5.51 -31.32 11.04
CA LYS A 71 4.40 -31.75 10.18
C LYS A 71 4.29 -33.27 10.16
N TRP A 72 3.05 -33.75 10.25
CA TRP A 72 2.75 -35.16 10.15
C TRP A 72 3.08 -35.65 8.74
N PRO A 73 3.60 -36.89 8.60
CA PRO A 73 3.94 -37.43 7.30
C PRO A 73 2.67 -37.70 6.47
N ASN A 74 2.81 -37.55 5.15
CA ASN A 74 1.84 -37.96 4.16
C ASN A 74 2.52 -38.88 3.13
N SER A 75 1.77 -39.42 2.17
CA SER A 75 2.33 -40.35 1.15
C SER A 75 3.44 -39.74 0.29
N SER A 76 3.57 -38.41 0.23
CA SER A 76 4.63 -37.68 -0.48
C SER A 76 5.80 -37.24 0.40
N SER A 77 5.80 -37.54 1.70
CA SER A 77 6.87 -37.16 2.64
C SER A 77 8.21 -37.87 2.40
N GLY A 78 8.33 -38.69 1.35
CA GLY A 78 9.59 -39.33 0.95
C GLY A 78 9.98 -40.51 1.86
N MET A 79 11.27 -40.59 2.18
CA MET A 79 11.86 -41.69 2.96
C MET A 79 11.60 -41.52 4.46
N VAL A 80 11.47 -42.64 5.18
CA VAL A 80 11.36 -42.64 6.64
C VAL A 80 12.75 -42.52 7.25
N HIS A 81 13.05 -41.40 7.91
CA HIS A 81 14.36 -41.15 8.50
C HIS A 81 14.78 -42.20 9.55
N ALA A 82 13.82 -42.70 10.34
CA ALA A 82 14.06 -43.70 11.37
C ALA A 82 14.11 -45.15 10.83
N ALA A 83 13.94 -45.34 9.51
CA ALA A 83 13.95 -46.66 8.87
C ALA A 83 14.47 -46.58 7.43
N PRO A 84 15.80 -46.66 7.23
CA PRO A 84 16.42 -46.67 5.91
C PRO A 84 15.79 -47.73 4.98
N GLY A 85 15.39 -47.31 3.78
CA GLY A 85 14.71 -48.16 2.80
C GLY A 85 13.19 -48.20 2.92
N GLU A 86 12.59 -47.58 3.95
CA GLU A 86 11.14 -47.34 3.99
C GLU A 86 10.77 -45.98 3.39
N SER A 87 9.63 -45.92 2.72
CA SER A 87 9.04 -44.67 2.25
C SER A 87 7.59 -44.55 2.72
N TRP A 88 7.17 -43.32 2.99
CA TRP A 88 5.80 -43.03 3.40
C TRP A 88 4.77 -43.45 2.35
N ARG A 89 5.15 -43.40 1.07
CA ARG A 89 4.33 -43.92 -0.04
C ARG A 89 4.08 -45.43 0.09
N ASN A 90 5.13 -46.21 0.33
CA ASN A 90 5.03 -47.68 0.44
C ASN A 90 4.27 -48.10 1.70
N ILE A 91 4.49 -47.38 2.81
CA ILE A 91 3.73 -47.60 4.06
C ILE A 91 2.25 -47.27 3.84
N ASN A 92 1.92 -46.13 3.23
CA ASN A 92 0.53 -45.77 2.95
C ASN A 92 -0.16 -46.79 2.03
N MET A 93 0.54 -47.31 1.01
CA MET A 93 0.02 -48.39 0.17
C MET A 93 -0.19 -49.69 0.95
N SER A 94 0.70 -50.02 1.87
CA SER A 94 0.59 -51.23 2.70
C SER A 94 -0.57 -51.13 3.70
N LEU A 95 -0.80 -49.94 4.27
CA LEU A 95 -1.98 -49.63 5.11
C LEU A 95 -3.29 -49.73 4.32
N HIS A 96 -3.28 -49.30 3.05
CA HIS A 96 -4.46 -49.33 2.19
C HIS A 96 -4.84 -50.75 1.77
N VAL A 97 -3.86 -51.51 1.27
CA VAL A 97 -4.08 -52.84 0.70
C VAL A 97 -4.07 -53.96 1.76
N GLY A 98 -3.51 -53.71 2.94
CA GLY A 98 -3.37 -54.75 3.98
C GLY A 98 -2.19 -55.68 3.71
N ARG A 99 -1.01 -55.10 3.45
CA ARG A 99 0.23 -55.85 3.20
C ARG A 99 1.19 -55.68 4.36
N ARG A 100 2.13 -56.63 4.50
CA ARG A 100 3.19 -56.62 5.52
C ARG A 100 2.63 -56.68 6.96
N GLY A 101 1.57 -57.44 7.19
CA GLY A 101 0.96 -57.59 8.53
C GLY A 101 0.08 -56.42 8.99
N LEU A 102 -0.20 -55.45 8.11
CA LEU A 102 -1.12 -54.35 8.39
C LEU A 102 -2.57 -54.73 8.05
N PRO A 103 -3.57 -54.19 8.77
CA PRO A 103 -4.97 -54.65 8.70
C PRO A 103 -5.71 -54.34 7.39
N GLY A 104 -5.17 -53.46 6.53
CA GLY A 104 -5.84 -53.03 5.29
C GLY A 104 -6.97 -52.02 5.55
N GLY A 105 -7.45 -51.35 4.49
CA GLY A 105 -8.56 -50.39 4.61
C GLY A 105 -8.23 -49.10 5.38
N LEU A 106 -6.95 -48.87 5.70
CA LEU A 106 -6.46 -47.65 6.33
C LEU A 106 -5.72 -46.76 5.32
N SER A 107 -5.51 -45.52 5.70
CA SER A 107 -4.52 -44.64 5.07
C SER A 107 -3.67 -44.03 6.17
N LEU A 108 -2.51 -43.49 5.84
CA LEU A 108 -1.67 -42.80 6.82
C LEU A 108 -2.46 -41.66 7.50
N ALA A 109 -3.27 -40.93 6.72
CA ALA A 109 -4.13 -39.87 7.24
C ALA A 109 -5.24 -40.39 8.16
N LYS A 110 -5.88 -41.53 7.83
CA LYS A 110 -6.92 -42.15 8.67
C LYS A 110 -6.33 -42.69 9.98
N LEU A 111 -5.18 -43.39 9.89
CA LEU A 111 -4.48 -43.93 11.05
C LEU A 111 -4.04 -42.82 12.03
N LEU A 112 -3.46 -41.73 11.51
CA LEU A 112 -3.05 -40.59 12.33
C LEU A 112 -4.25 -39.84 12.94
N ALA A 113 -5.38 -39.77 12.23
CA ALA A 113 -6.59 -39.20 12.76
C ALA A 113 -7.17 -40.01 13.92
N GLU A 114 -7.20 -41.33 13.79
CA GLU A 114 -7.73 -42.22 14.82
C GLU A 114 -6.81 -42.31 16.05
N LYS A 115 -5.49 -42.32 15.86
CA LYS A 115 -4.53 -42.63 16.95
C LYS A 115 -3.79 -41.42 17.52
N ARG A 116 -3.83 -40.27 16.84
CA ARG A 116 -3.11 -39.04 17.25
C ARG A 116 -3.99 -37.79 17.11
N SER A 117 -5.29 -37.96 16.87
CA SER A 117 -6.26 -36.87 16.68
C SER A 117 -5.82 -35.87 15.60
N VAL A 118 -5.04 -36.32 14.61
CA VAL A 118 -4.56 -35.49 13.51
C VAL A 118 -5.71 -35.23 12.54
N ARG A 119 -5.89 -33.99 12.13
CA ARG A 119 -6.94 -33.62 11.18
C ARG A 119 -6.78 -34.40 9.87
N ASN A 120 -7.77 -35.22 9.50
CA ASN A 120 -7.82 -35.92 8.21
C ASN A 120 -8.55 -35.05 7.17
N PRO A 121 -7.85 -34.48 6.16
CA PRO A 121 -8.48 -33.62 5.15
C PRO A 121 -9.52 -34.35 4.28
N GLN A 122 -9.40 -35.67 4.14
CA GLN A 122 -10.28 -36.48 3.30
C GLN A 122 -11.57 -36.89 4.00
N ALA A 123 -11.63 -36.79 5.33
CA ALA A 123 -12.81 -37.13 6.14
C ALA A 123 -13.51 -35.87 6.70
N LEU A 124 -13.22 -34.69 6.17
CA LEU A 124 -13.82 -33.46 6.69
C LEU A 124 -15.32 -33.39 6.35
N PRO A 125 -16.16 -32.90 7.27
CA PRO A 125 -17.58 -32.69 7.00
C PRO A 125 -17.79 -31.79 5.78
N LYS A 126 -18.88 -32.04 5.04
CA LYS A 126 -19.29 -31.19 3.91
C LYS A 126 -19.43 -29.74 4.36
N LEU A 127 -18.96 -28.83 3.51
CA LEU A 127 -19.03 -27.40 3.72
C LEU A 127 -20.18 -26.84 2.89
N THR A 128 -21.11 -26.13 3.51
CA THR A 128 -22.25 -25.49 2.83
C THR A 128 -22.13 -23.98 2.87
N ALA A 129 -22.72 -23.30 1.89
CA ALA A 129 -22.80 -21.83 1.87
C ALA A 129 -23.42 -21.29 3.17
N ALA A 130 -24.49 -21.92 3.67
CA ALA A 130 -25.14 -21.53 4.92
C ALA A 130 -24.19 -21.61 6.13
N LYS A 131 -23.38 -22.68 6.23
CA LYS A 131 -22.42 -22.84 7.32
C LYS A 131 -21.33 -21.77 7.29
N ILE A 132 -20.81 -21.47 6.09
CA ILE A 132 -19.80 -20.42 5.89
C ILE A 132 -20.37 -19.05 6.27
N LEU A 133 -21.60 -18.75 5.85
CA LEU A 133 -22.27 -17.50 6.19
C LEU A 133 -22.49 -17.37 7.69
N HIS A 134 -22.94 -18.42 8.36
CA HIS A 134 -23.09 -18.41 9.82
C HIS A 134 -21.75 -18.10 10.53
N TRP A 135 -20.66 -18.75 10.11
CA TRP A 135 -19.33 -18.44 10.64
C TRP A 135 -18.90 -17.00 10.36
N ALA A 136 -19.26 -16.46 9.19
CA ALA A 136 -18.94 -15.09 8.84
C ALA A 136 -19.74 -14.07 9.66
N ASP A 137 -21.02 -14.35 9.91
CA ASP A 137 -21.90 -13.55 10.77
C ASP A 137 -21.36 -13.54 12.22
N VAL A 138 -20.91 -14.70 12.73
CA VAL A 138 -20.28 -14.80 14.06
C VAL A 138 -18.96 -14.02 14.12
N HIS A 139 -18.14 -14.11 13.06
CA HIS A 139 -16.89 -13.35 12.98
C HIS A 139 -17.17 -11.85 13.00
N HIS A 140 -18.05 -11.36 12.12
CA HIS A 140 -18.44 -9.96 12.05
C HIS A 140 -19.03 -9.45 13.36
N ARG A 141 -19.86 -10.24 14.04
CA ARG A 141 -20.41 -9.87 15.36
C ARG A 141 -19.32 -9.68 16.42
N LYS A 142 -18.23 -10.47 16.36
CA LYS A 142 -17.15 -10.42 17.36
C LYS A 142 -16.07 -9.39 17.04
N THR A 143 -15.76 -9.17 15.76
CA THR A 143 -14.63 -8.32 15.35
C THR A 143 -15.08 -6.97 14.80
N GLY A 144 -16.36 -6.81 14.43
CA GLY A 144 -16.87 -5.66 13.69
C GLY A 144 -16.53 -5.68 12.20
N GLU A 145 -15.80 -6.70 11.73
CA GLU A 145 -15.34 -6.80 10.34
C GLU A 145 -15.78 -8.11 9.70
N TRP A 146 -16.13 -8.08 8.42
CA TRP A 146 -16.40 -9.31 7.68
C TRP A 146 -15.10 -10.07 7.44
N PRO A 147 -15.10 -11.41 7.56
CA PRO A 147 -13.90 -12.19 7.42
C PRO A 147 -13.31 -12.07 6.01
N THR A 148 -11.99 -12.05 5.95
CA THR A 148 -11.20 -12.13 4.74
C THR A 148 -10.40 -13.43 4.72
N VAL A 149 -9.76 -13.74 3.59
CA VAL A 149 -8.83 -14.89 3.50
C VAL A 149 -7.70 -14.83 4.54
N LYS A 150 -7.38 -13.64 5.06
CA LYS A 150 -6.33 -13.41 6.05
C LYS A 150 -6.83 -13.38 7.50
N SER A 151 -8.14 -13.51 7.73
CA SER A 151 -8.74 -13.44 9.07
C SER A 151 -8.41 -14.64 9.98
N GLY A 152 -7.57 -15.57 9.52
CA GLY A 152 -7.03 -16.65 10.35
C GLY A 152 -8.06 -17.74 10.68
N PRO A 153 -8.03 -18.31 11.91
CA PRO A 153 -8.94 -19.35 12.35
C PRO A 153 -10.41 -18.92 12.33
N VAL A 154 -11.31 -19.86 12.02
CA VAL A 154 -12.75 -19.63 12.06
C VAL A 154 -13.24 -19.76 13.51
N ILE A 155 -13.87 -18.70 14.03
CA ILE A 155 -14.37 -18.68 15.40
C ILE A 155 -15.51 -19.70 15.55
N GLY A 156 -15.39 -20.61 16.53
CA GLY A 156 -16.39 -21.66 16.78
C GLY A 156 -16.28 -22.88 15.87
N ALA A 157 -15.21 -22.99 15.06
CA ALA A 157 -14.95 -24.16 14.23
C ALA A 157 -13.49 -24.60 14.35
N ALA A 158 -13.22 -25.50 15.31
CA ALA A 158 -11.89 -26.00 15.58
C ALA A 158 -11.24 -26.61 14.33
N GLY A 159 -10.02 -26.19 14.03
CA GLY A 159 -9.26 -26.61 12.85
C GLY A 159 -9.70 -25.97 11.54
N GLU A 160 -10.75 -25.16 11.49
CA GLU A 160 -11.10 -24.40 10.27
C GLU A 160 -10.40 -23.05 10.25
N ASP A 161 -10.00 -22.62 9.06
CA ASP A 161 -9.42 -21.30 8.82
C ASP A 161 -10.00 -20.70 7.53
N TRP A 162 -10.02 -19.36 7.46
CA TRP A 162 -10.63 -18.65 6.34
C TRP A 162 -9.90 -18.85 5.00
N ALA A 163 -8.60 -19.16 5.03
CA ALA A 163 -7.83 -19.46 3.82
C ALA A 163 -8.27 -20.78 3.19
N SER A 164 -8.49 -21.81 4.02
CA SER A 164 -8.97 -23.14 3.64
C SER A 164 -10.43 -23.09 3.18
N VAL A 165 -11.28 -22.31 3.86
CA VAL A 165 -12.66 -22.05 3.41
C VAL A 165 -12.66 -21.36 2.04
N SER A 166 -11.84 -20.32 1.87
CA SER A 166 -11.73 -19.62 0.58
C SER A 166 -11.22 -20.53 -0.53
N ARG A 167 -10.28 -21.44 -0.24
CA ARG A 167 -9.80 -22.44 -1.20
C ARG A 167 -10.92 -23.38 -1.62
N CYS A 168 -11.75 -23.85 -0.68
CA CYS A 168 -12.89 -24.71 -0.99
C CYS A 168 -13.95 -23.99 -1.84
N LEU A 169 -14.23 -22.71 -1.56
CA LEU A 169 -15.15 -21.87 -2.37
C LEU A 169 -14.65 -21.68 -3.81
N HIS A 170 -13.34 -21.55 -4.00
CA HIS A 170 -12.75 -21.35 -5.31
C HIS A 170 -12.64 -22.65 -6.11
N ALA A 171 -12.04 -23.69 -5.53
CA ALA A 171 -11.70 -24.93 -6.23
C ALA A 171 -12.83 -25.98 -6.23
N GLY A 172 -13.90 -25.79 -5.45
CA GLY A 172 -14.98 -26.78 -5.33
C GLY A 172 -14.62 -27.93 -4.38
N GLY A 173 -14.23 -27.59 -3.16
CA GLY A 173 -13.87 -28.56 -2.12
C GLY A 173 -15.02 -28.86 -1.16
N ARG A 174 -15.04 -30.07 -0.58
CA ARG A 174 -15.95 -30.47 0.52
C ARG A 174 -17.44 -30.30 0.18
N GLY A 175 -17.82 -30.55 -1.08
CA GLY A 175 -19.22 -30.47 -1.53
C GLY A 175 -19.68 -29.08 -1.99
N LEU A 176 -18.77 -28.10 -2.07
CA LEU A 176 -19.05 -26.82 -2.71
C LEU A 176 -18.90 -26.92 -4.24
N PRO A 177 -19.70 -26.16 -5.02
CA PRO A 177 -19.65 -26.19 -6.48
C PRO A 177 -18.39 -25.56 -7.09
N GLY A 178 -17.59 -24.82 -6.30
CA GLY A 178 -16.44 -24.08 -6.77
C GLY A 178 -16.79 -22.77 -7.48
N LYS A 179 -15.79 -22.12 -8.08
CA LYS A 179 -15.92 -20.85 -8.83
C LYS A 179 -16.59 -19.70 -8.05
N SER A 180 -16.55 -19.77 -6.72
CA SER A 180 -17.01 -18.71 -5.83
C SER A 180 -15.84 -18.15 -5.02
N SER A 181 -16.12 -17.14 -4.20
CA SER A 181 -15.17 -16.59 -3.24
C SER A 181 -15.92 -16.10 -2.01
N LEU A 182 -15.21 -15.94 -0.90
CA LEU A 182 -15.81 -15.43 0.33
C LEU A 182 -16.45 -14.05 0.10
N GLY A 183 -15.76 -13.14 -0.59
CA GLY A 183 -16.29 -11.82 -0.94
C GLY A 183 -17.52 -11.87 -1.86
N LYS A 184 -17.56 -12.80 -2.83
CA LYS A 184 -18.72 -13.00 -3.71
C LYS A 184 -19.93 -13.51 -2.93
N LEU A 185 -19.72 -14.54 -2.09
CA LEU A 185 -20.78 -15.13 -1.27
C LEU A 185 -21.36 -14.12 -0.28
N LEU A 186 -20.52 -13.31 0.37
CA LEU A 186 -20.95 -12.24 1.28
C LEU A 186 -21.67 -11.11 0.56
N ALA A 187 -21.22 -10.73 -0.64
CA ALA A 187 -21.93 -9.74 -1.45
C ALA A 187 -23.34 -10.20 -1.83
N GLU A 188 -23.46 -11.42 -2.34
CA GLU A 188 -24.73 -11.99 -2.79
C GLU A 188 -25.72 -12.21 -1.64
N ARG A 189 -25.25 -12.62 -0.46
CA ARG A 189 -26.12 -13.09 0.63
C ARG A 189 -26.24 -12.15 1.82
N ARG A 190 -25.37 -11.14 1.91
CA ARG A 190 -25.32 -10.18 3.03
C ARG A 190 -25.15 -8.73 2.56
N GLY A 191 -25.11 -8.48 1.24
CA GLY A 191 -24.92 -7.12 0.70
C GLY A 191 -23.55 -6.53 0.99
N VAL A 192 -22.58 -7.35 1.44
CA VAL A 192 -21.24 -6.87 1.77
C VAL A 192 -20.49 -6.52 0.50
N ARG A 193 -19.89 -5.34 0.45
CA ARG A 193 -19.18 -4.89 -0.75
C ARG A 193 -18.05 -5.85 -1.13
N ASN A 194 -18.11 -6.40 -2.35
CA ASN A 194 -17.00 -7.16 -2.92
C ASN A 194 -15.94 -6.19 -3.47
N GLN A 195 -14.84 -6.03 -2.73
CA GLN A 195 -13.71 -5.18 -3.13
C GLN A 195 -13.09 -5.55 -4.49
N LYS A 196 -13.21 -6.82 -4.92
CA LYS A 196 -12.68 -7.31 -6.19
C LYS A 196 -13.65 -7.17 -7.37
N ALA A 197 -14.91 -6.85 -7.09
CA ALA A 197 -15.94 -6.64 -8.10
C ALA A 197 -16.81 -5.44 -7.69
N PRO A 198 -16.23 -4.22 -7.62
CA PRO A 198 -17.00 -3.04 -7.25
C PRO A 198 -18.05 -2.74 -8.33
N PRO A 199 -19.23 -2.22 -7.96
CA PRO A 199 -20.29 -1.90 -8.91
C PRO A 199 -19.82 -0.88 -9.96
N MET A 200 -20.40 -0.92 -11.16
CA MET A 200 -20.08 0.07 -12.20
C MET A 200 -20.44 1.48 -11.73
N LEU A 201 -19.57 2.44 -12.07
CA LEU A 201 -19.79 3.85 -11.81
C LEU A 201 -20.30 4.51 -13.08
N THR A 202 -21.42 5.21 -12.97
CA THR A 202 -21.89 6.11 -14.04
C THR A 202 -21.49 7.54 -13.71
N ILE A 203 -21.18 8.32 -14.74
CA ILE A 203 -20.93 9.76 -14.61
C ILE A 203 -22.11 10.44 -13.90
N HIS A 204 -23.34 10.01 -14.21
CA HIS A 204 -24.56 10.52 -13.58
C HIS A 204 -24.56 10.35 -12.04
N ASN A 205 -24.26 9.13 -11.55
CA ASN A 205 -24.23 8.87 -10.11
C ASN A 205 -23.14 9.68 -9.40
N ILE A 206 -21.97 9.79 -10.02
CA ILE A 206 -20.87 10.59 -9.48
C ILE A 206 -21.25 12.07 -9.37
N LEU A 207 -21.89 12.64 -10.40
CA LEU A 207 -22.35 14.03 -10.36
C LEU A 207 -23.42 14.23 -9.28
N LYS A 208 -24.38 13.31 -9.15
CA LYS A 208 -25.40 13.33 -8.09
C LYS A 208 -24.76 13.33 -6.70
N TRP A 209 -23.75 12.50 -6.48
CA TRP A 209 -23.01 12.46 -5.22
C TRP A 209 -22.18 13.72 -4.99
N ALA A 210 -21.60 14.31 -6.04
CA ALA A 210 -20.83 15.53 -5.92
C ALA A 210 -21.72 16.74 -5.58
N ASP A 211 -22.90 16.81 -6.18
CA ASP A 211 -23.93 17.80 -5.86
C ASP A 211 -24.39 17.65 -4.40
N ALA A 212 -24.58 16.40 -3.92
CA ALA A 212 -24.92 16.13 -2.52
C ALA A 212 -23.79 16.50 -1.54
N HIS A 213 -22.54 16.23 -1.90
CA HIS A 213 -21.37 16.64 -1.12
C HIS A 213 -21.31 18.15 -0.98
N ARG A 214 -21.42 18.88 -2.10
CA ARG A 214 -21.44 20.35 -2.08
C ARG A 214 -22.57 20.92 -1.24
N ARG A 215 -23.77 20.34 -1.31
CA ARG A 215 -24.90 20.78 -0.49
C ARG A 215 -24.61 20.64 1.01
N LYS A 216 -23.82 19.64 1.40
CA LYS A 216 -23.51 19.36 2.81
C LYS A 216 -22.29 20.12 3.33
N THR A 217 -21.24 20.27 2.53
CA THR A 217 -19.96 20.85 2.97
C THR A 217 -19.72 22.27 2.46
N GLY A 218 -20.53 22.76 1.51
CA GLY A 218 -20.29 24.01 0.78
C GLY A 218 -19.24 23.90 -0.33
N GLU A 219 -18.48 22.81 -0.37
CA GLU A 219 -17.35 22.61 -1.27
C GLU A 219 -17.57 21.42 -2.22
N TRP A 220 -17.04 21.54 -3.43
CA TRP A 220 -16.98 20.42 -4.36
C TRP A 220 -16.01 19.35 -3.86
N PRO A 221 -16.32 18.06 -4.05
CA PRO A 221 -15.46 16.99 -3.58
C PRO A 221 -14.15 16.97 -4.38
N THR A 222 -13.08 16.66 -3.65
CA THR A 222 -11.75 16.35 -4.17
C THR A 222 -11.46 14.88 -3.95
N GLU A 223 -10.37 14.35 -4.52
CA GLU A 223 -9.92 12.97 -4.24
C GLU A 223 -9.71 12.70 -2.74
N ASN A 224 -9.44 13.74 -1.95
CA ASN A 224 -9.19 13.66 -0.51
C ASN A 224 -10.44 13.91 0.34
N SER A 225 -11.61 14.10 -0.28
CA SER A 225 -12.88 14.36 0.44
C SER A 225 -13.44 13.15 1.20
N GLY A 226 -12.75 12.00 1.20
CA GLY A 226 -13.11 10.84 2.00
C GLY A 226 -14.32 10.08 1.45
N GLU A 227 -15.25 9.71 2.33
CA GLU A 227 -16.44 8.91 2.00
C GLU A 227 -17.48 9.69 1.19
N VAL A 228 -18.22 8.97 0.37
CA VAL A 228 -19.28 9.53 -0.46
C VAL A 228 -20.62 9.49 0.28
N PHE A 229 -21.23 10.65 0.48
CA PHE A 229 -22.55 10.73 1.11
C PHE A 229 -23.63 10.03 0.27
N GLY A 230 -24.38 9.14 0.91
CA GLY A 230 -25.45 8.37 0.25
C GLY A 230 -24.95 7.19 -0.59
N ALA A 231 -23.68 6.82 -0.49
CA ALA A 231 -23.11 5.63 -1.12
C ALA A 231 -22.15 4.91 -0.15
N PRO A 232 -22.68 4.12 0.82
CA PRO A 232 -21.85 3.41 1.79
C PRO A 232 -20.76 2.56 1.12
N GLY A 233 -19.52 2.76 1.55
CA GLY A 233 -18.34 2.09 1.01
C GLY A 233 -17.71 2.79 -0.22
N GLU A 234 -18.36 3.76 -0.86
CA GLU A 234 -17.71 4.57 -1.88
C GLU A 234 -16.86 5.68 -1.24
N ASN A 235 -15.68 5.94 -1.82
CA ASN A 235 -14.82 7.05 -1.42
C ASN A 235 -14.30 7.80 -2.65
N TRP A 236 -14.07 9.11 -2.49
CA TRP A 236 -13.70 10.00 -3.58
C TRP A 236 -12.35 9.65 -4.21
N ASN A 237 -11.40 9.14 -3.42
CA ASN A 237 -10.11 8.65 -3.90
C ASN A 237 -10.28 7.45 -4.87
N SER A 238 -11.15 6.50 -4.55
CA SER A 238 -11.41 5.32 -5.40
C SER A 238 -12.12 5.72 -6.69
N ILE A 239 -13.03 6.69 -6.61
CA ILE A 239 -13.70 7.26 -7.79
C ILE A 239 -12.68 8.00 -8.67
N ALA A 240 -11.81 8.82 -8.08
CA ALA A 240 -10.75 9.53 -8.80
C ALA A 240 -9.77 8.57 -9.49
N ASN A 241 -9.35 7.51 -8.80
CA ASN A 241 -8.51 6.46 -9.39
C ASN A 241 -9.21 5.72 -10.55
N ALA A 242 -10.52 5.47 -10.43
CA ALA A 242 -11.30 4.87 -11.51
C ALA A 242 -11.37 5.79 -12.74
N PHE A 243 -11.50 7.11 -12.56
CA PHE A 243 -11.42 8.09 -13.64
C PHE A 243 -10.05 8.12 -14.32
N TYR A 244 -8.97 8.09 -13.54
CA TYR A 244 -7.62 8.15 -14.08
C TYR A 244 -7.30 6.88 -14.88
N ARG A 245 -7.56 5.70 -14.31
CA ARG A 245 -7.17 4.41 -14.88
C ARG A 245 -8.15 3.81 -15.87
N GLY A 246 -9.35 4.38 -16.04
CA GLY A 246 -10.39 3.79 -16.88
C GLY A 246 -11.01 2.54 -16.27
N GLY A 247 -11.34 2.59 -14.98
CA GLY A 247 -11.94 1.50 -14.23
C GLY A 247 -13.45 1.68 -14.03
N ARG A 248 -14.15 0.58 -13.73
CA ARG A 248 -15.57 0.58 -13.31
C ARG A 248 -16.55 1.17 -14.35
N GLY A 249 -16.24 1.04 -15.64
CA GLY A 249 -17.09 1.55 -16.73
C GLY A 249 -16.85 3.02 -17.10
N LEU A 250 -15.81 3.65 -16.53
CA LEU A 250 -15.42 5.03 -16.87
C LEU A 250 -14.38 5.04 -18.01
N PRO A 251 -14.39 6.06 -18.89
CA PRO A 251 -13.59 6.09 -20.12
C PRO A 251 -12.07 6.25 -19.92
N GLY A 252 -11.59 6.47 -18.69
CA GLY A 252 -10.16 6.64 -18.39
C GLY A 252 -9.60 8.02 -18.78
N ASN A 253 -8.39 8.34 -18.33
CA ASN A 253 -7.69 9.60 -18.62
C ASN A 253 -8.49 10.89 -18.31
N LEU A 254 -9.46 10.79 -17.40
CA LEU A 254 -10.22 11.91 -16.89
C LEU A 254 -9.86 12.13 -15.42
N SER A 255 -10.13 13.33 -14.92
CA SER A 255 -10.05 13.63 -13.49
C SER A 255 -11.40 14.10 -12.98
N LEU A 256 -11.67 13.83 -11.70
CA LEU A 256 -12.87 14.34 -11.03
C LEU A 256 -12.99 15.86 -11.18
N ALA A 257 -11.87 16.57 -11.04
CA ALA A 257 -11.82 18.02 -11.22
C ALA A 257 -12.18 18.46 -12.66
N LYS A 258 -11.74 17.73 -13.69
CA LYS A 258 -12.09 18.03 -15.09
C LYS A 258 -13.58 17.77 -15.34
N LEU A 259 -14.13 16.66 -14.85
CA LEU A 259 -15.56 16.36 -14.96
C LEU A 259 -16.41 17.45 -14.31
N LEU A 260 -16.06 17.86 -13.10
CA LEU A 260 -16.78 18.91 -12.38
C LEU A 260 -16.63 20.27 -13.07
N ALA A 261 -15.46 20.58 -13.63
CA ALA A 261 -15.28 21.78 -14.44
C ALA A 261 -16.20 21.79 -15.68
N GLU A 262 -16.23 20.70 -16.44
CA GLU A 262 -17.03 20.60 -17.67
C GLU A 262 -18.53 20.56 -17.41
N ARG A 263 -18.99 19.82 -16.39
CA ARG A 263 -20.42 19.54 -16.16
C ARG A 263 -21.09 20.45 -15.13
N ARG A 264 -20.31 21.18 -14.33
CA ARG A 264 -20.80 22.00 -13.22
C ARG A 264 -20.10 23.36 -13.12
N GLY A 265 -19.24 23.70 -14.08
CA GLY A 265 -18.54 24.99 -14.11
C GLY A 265 -17.58 25.19 -12.93
N VAL A 266 -17.13 24.11 -12.29
CA VAL A 266 -16.24 24.18 -11.12
C VAL A 266 -14.87 24.68 -11.55
N ARG A 267 -14.35 25.70 -10.86
CA ARG A 267 -13.00 26.19 -11.11
C ARG A 267 -11.98 25.09 -10.78
N SER A 268 -11.38 24.52 -11.82
CA SER A 268 -10.30 23.55 -11.72
C SER A 268 -8.99 24.20 -12.13
N THR A 269 -7.94 24.04 -11.33
CA THR A 269 -6.58 24.51 -11.65
C THR A 269 -6.05 23.95 -12.98
N ALA A 270 -6.56 22.78 -13.40
CA ALA A 270 -6.24 22.16 -14.69
C ALA A 270 -6.92 22.85 -15.90
N VAL A 271 -7.92 23.70 -15.68
CA VAL A 271 -8.70 24.39 -16.74
C VAL A 271 -8.51 25.93 -16.67
N LEU A 272 -7.68 26.43 -15.74
CA LEU A 272 -7.42 27.87 -15.63
C LEU A 272 -6.73 28.41 -16.89
N ARG A 273 -7.17 29.59 -17.35
CA ARG A 273 -6.58 30.32 -18.48
C ARG A 273 -5.06 30.45 -18.30
N ARG A 274 -4.30 30.23 -19.38
CA ARG A 274 -2.86 30.50 -19.43
C ARG A 274 -2.64 31.98 -19.09
N LEU A 275 -1.69 32.27 -18.21
CA LEU A 275 -1.28 33.63 -17.85
C LEU A 275 -0.01 33.98 -18.64
N THR A 276 0.05 35.20 -19.14
CA THR A 276 1.29 35.78 -19.69
C THR A 276 1.99 36.65 -18.64
N ILE A 277 3.29 36.87 -18.82
CA ILE A 277 4.06 37.75 -17.95
C ILE A 277 3.52 39.18 -18.05
N GLU A 278 3.18 39.59 -19.26
CA GLU A 278 2.68 40.92 -19.62
C GLU A 278 1.37 41.21 -18.89
N GLN A 279 0.43 40.25 -18.90
CA GLN A 279 -0.85 40.38 -18.20
C GLN A 279 -0.67 40.52 -16.67
N ILE A 280 0.27 39.77 -16.08
CA ILE A 280 0.58 39.88 -14.65
C ILE A 280 1.17 41.27 -14.34
N LEU A 281 2.01 41.80 -15.21
CA LEU A 281 2.60 43.13 -15.06
C LEU A 281 1.56 44.24 -15.18
N GLU A 282 0.64 44.17 -16.14
CA GLU A 282 -0.47 45.13 -16.29
C GLU A 282 -1.34 45.19 -15.02
N TRP A 283 -1.68 44.02 -14.47
CA TRP A 283 -2.40 43.94 -13.21
C TRP A 283 -1.61 44.50 -12.04
N ALA A 284 -0.29 44.31 -12.03
CA ALA A 284 0.57 44.85 -10.99
C ALA A 284 0.70 46.37 -11.07
N ASP A 285 0.82 46.90 -12.28
CA ASP A 285 0.85 48.33 -12.57
C ASP A 285 -0.49 48.97 -12.16
N ALA A 286 -1.62 48.34 -12.46
CA ALA A 286 -2.95 48.79 -12.04
C ALA A 286 -3.11 48.77 -10.51
N HIS A 287 -2.62 47.72 -9.84
CA HIS A 287 -2.62 47.64 -8.38
C HIS A 287 -1.76 48.74 -7.76
N HIS A 288 -0.56 48.96 -8.30
CA HIS A 288 0.34 50.02 -7.84
C HIS A 288 -0.28 51.41 -8.04
N ARG A 289 -0.88 51.68 -9.21
CA ARG A 289 -1.58 52.94 -9.49
C ARG A 289 -2.71 53.21 -8.50
N LYS A 290 -3.45 52.18 -8.10
CA LYS A 290 -4.61 52.32 -7.21
C LYS A 290 -4.27 52.37 -5.72
N ARG A 291 -3.24 51.63 -5.28
CA ARG A 291 -2.89 51.50 -3.85
C ARG A 291 -1.58 52.17 -3.45
N GLY A 292 -0.82 52.71 -4.40
CA GLY A 292 0.52 53.28 -4.18
C GLY A 292 1.58 52.24 -3.79
N VAL A 293 1.24 50.96 -3.81
CA VAL A 293 2.15 49.86 -3.42
C VAL A 293 2.06 48.70 -4.42
N TRP A 294 3.21 48.09 -4.70
CA TRP A 294 3.30 46.94 -5.57
C TRP A 294 2.65 45.71 -4.91
N PRO A 295 1.97 44.86 -5.68
CA PRO A 295 1.30 43.70 -5.13
C PRO A 295 2.30 42.66 -4.61
N ASN A 296 1.90 41.95 -3.56
CA ASN A 296 2.59 40.78 -3.04
C ASN A 296 1.59 39.62 -2.90
N LYS A 297 2.06 38.42 -2.50
CA LYS A 297 1.20 37.23 -2.37
C LYS A 297 -0.01 37.38 -1.44
N LYS A 298 -0.03 38.41 -0.58
CA LYS A 298 -1.11 38.73 0.38
C LYS A 298 -1.98 39.91 -0.07
N SER A 299 -1.75 40.46 -1.27
CA SER A 299 -2.50 41.62 -1.77
C SER A 299 -3.97 41.33 -2.11
N GLY A 300 -4.42 40.07 -1.96
CA GLY A 300 -5.81 39.68 -2.16
C GLY A 300 -6.18 39.59 -3.64
N GLU A 301 -7.37 40.05 -3.98
CA GLU A 301 -7.92 40.02 -5.34
C GLU A 301 -7.19 40.94 -6.32
N VAL A 302 -7.21 40.57 -7.60
CA VAL A 302 -6.62 41.34 -8.69
C VAL A 302 -7.65 42.29 -9.28
N PHE A 303 -7.33 43.58 -9.37
CA PHE A 303 -8.21 44.57 -9.97
C PHE A 303 -8.42 44.31 -11.46
N GLY A 304 -9.68 44.33 -11.91
CA GLY A 304 -10.03 44.09 -13.31
C GLY A 304 -9.98 42.62 -13.74
N ALA A 305 -9.76 41.69 -12.81
CA ALA A 305 -9.77 40.25 -13.07
C ALA A 305 -10.59 39.49 -12.01
N PRO A 306 -11.93 39.46 -12.14
CA PRO A 306 -12.79 38.78 -11.19
C PRO A 306 -12.43 37.30 -11.02
N GLY A 307 -12.10 36.90 -9.79
CA GLY A 307 -11.71 35.54 -9.47
C GLY A 307 -10.21 35.23 -9.59
N GLU A 308 -9.37 36.22 -9.91
CA GLU A 308 -7.92 36.12 -9.79
C GLU A 308 -7.45 36.73 -8.46
N ASP A 309 -6.52 36.06 -7.80
CA ASP A 309 -5.86 36.57 -6.60
C ASP A 309 -4.33 36.48 -6.69
N TRP A 310 -3.65 37.36 -5.95
CA TRP A 310 -2.19 37.45 -5.96
C TRP A 310 -1.51 36.23 -5.34
N LYS A 311 -2.22 35.44 -4.51
CA LYS A 311 -1.72 34.20 -3.92
C LYS A 311 -1.57 33.12 -5.00
N SER A 312 -2.58 32.97 -5.85
CA SER A 312 -2.66 32.01 -6.94
C SER A 312 -1.68 32.36 -8.06
N ILE A 313 -1.56 33.65 -8.40
CA ILE A 313 -0.56 34.14 -9.36
C ILE A 313 0.86 33.88 -8.83
N ALA A 314 1.13 34.18 -7.56
CA ALA A 314 2.44 33.92 -6.95
C ALA A 314 2.79 32.42 -6.94
N GLY A 315 1.82 31.55 -6.66
CA GLY A 315 1.98 30.10 -6.75
C GLY A 315 2.28 29.62 -8.17
N ALA A 316 1.57 30.17 -9.17
CA ALA A 316 1.79 29.85 -10.58
C ALA A 316 3.21 30.26 -11.04
N LEU A 317 3.69 31.44 -10.65
CA LEU A 317 5.06 31.90 -10.95
C LEU A 317 6.13 31.02 -10.30
N TYR A 318 5.91 30.57 -9.06
CA TYR A 318 6.88 29.78 -8.32
C TYR A 318 6.98 28.34 -8.84
N HIS A 319 5.83 27.68 -9.03
CA HIS A 319 5.76 26.27 -9.44
C HIS A 319 5.74 26.05 -10.96
N GLY A 320 5.71 27.14 -11.76
CA GLY A 320 5.60 27.08 -13.22
C GLY A 320 4.24 26.53 -13.68
N GLY A 321 3.16 27.08 -13.12
CA GLY A 321 1.79 26.77 -13.49
C GLY A 321 1.22 27.76 -14.51
N ARG A 322 0.09 27.42 -15.13
CA ARG A 322 -0.66 28.30 -16.05
C ARG A 322 0.14 28.82 -17.25
N GLY A 323 1.11 28.05 -17.75
CA GLY A 323 1.95 28.43 -18.90
C GLY A 323 3.19 29.26 -18.55
N LEU A 324 3.42 29.56 -17.27
CA LEU A 324 4.58 30.30 -16.79
C LEU A 324 5.79 29.37 -16.59
N ARG A 325 7.00 29.89 -16.83
CA ARG A 325 8.25 29.13 -16.59
C ARG A 325 8.51 28.98 -15.08
N LYS A 326 9.02 27.81 -14.66
CA LYS A 326 9.35 27.49 -13.25
C LYS A 326 10.43 28.44 -12.68
N LYS A 327 10.43 28.63 -11.36
CA LYS A 327 11.44 29.40 -10.57
C LYS A 327 11.41 30.93 -10.76
N SER A 328 10.26 31.52 -11.08
CA SER A 328 10.07 32.97 -10.92
C SER A 328 9.32 33.29 -9.62
N SER A 329 9.28 34.56 -9.24
CA SER A 329 8.42 35.04 -8.16
C SER A 329 7.89 36.41 -8.53
N LEU A 330 6.74 36.81 -7.98
CA LEU A 330 6.17 38.12 -8.25
C LEU A 330 7.18 39.25 -7.94
N ALA A 331 7.89 39.15 -6.82
CA ALA A 331 8.93 40.12 -6.45
C ALA A 331 10.12 40.14 -7.44
N LYS A 332 10.55 38.97 -7.92
CA LYS A 332 11.62 38.86 -8.93
C LYS A 332 11.18 39.45 -10.27
N LEU A 333 9.95 39.14 -10.68
CA LEU A 333 9.37 39.63 -11.93
C LEU A 333 9.24 41.16 -11.93
N LEU A 334 8.74 41.73 -10.83
CA LEU A 334 8.63 43.19 -10.66
C LEU A 334 10.00 43.86 -10.60
N ALA A 335 10.99 43.23 -9.98
CA ALA A 335 12.35 43.74 -9.96
C ALA A 335 12.96 43.80 -11.36
N GLU A 336 12.84 42.71 -12.13
CA GLU A 336 13.41 42.62 -13.48
C GLU A 336 12.71 43.53 -14.49
N LYS A 337 11.38 43.70 -14.39
CA LYS A 337 10.58 44.35 -15.43
C LYS A 337 10.10 45.76 -15.08
N ARG A 338 10.15 46.15 -13.81
CA ARG A 338 9.68 47.45 -13.32
C ARG A 338 10.67 48.13 -12.37
N GLY A 339 11.87 47.56 -12.20
CA GLY A 339 12.91 48.12 -11.33
C GLY A 339 12.53 48.14 -9.84
N VAL A 340 11.50 47.38 -9.45
CA VAL A 340 11.04 47.33 -8.05
C VAL A 340 12.10 46.66 -7.21
N PRO A 341 12.65 47.30 -6.16
CA PRO A 341 13.70 46.69 -5.38
C PRO A 341 13.27 45.33 -4.81
N HIS A 342 14.04 44.30 -5.12
CA HIS A 342 13.75 42.97 -4.62
C HIS A 342 13.93 42.94 -3.09
N PRO A 343 12.97 42.42 -2.29
CA PRO A 343 13.07 42.44 -0.83
C PRO A 343 14.34 41.80 -0.23
N LYS A 344 14.98 40.88 -0.97
CA LYS A 344 16.27 40.26 -0.59
C LYS A 344 17.52 41.01 -1.07
N ALA A 345 17.38 41.99 -1.98
CA ALA A 345 18.48 42.79 -2.52
C ALA A 345 18.79 44.02 -1.66
N TYR A 346 17.96 44.33 -0.68
CA TYR A 346 18.23 45.39 0.27
C TYR A 346 19.42 45.02 1.18
N ALA A 347 20.36 45.95 1.36
CA ALA A 347 21.47 45.80 2.29
C ALA A 347 20.98 45.48 3.70
N LYS A 348 21.79 44.72 4.46
CA LYS A 348 21.49 44.43 5.87
C LYS A 348 21.38 45.75 6.64
N LEU A 349 20.29 45.93 7.38
CA LEU A 349 20.11 47.09 8.25
C LEU A 349 20.75 46.80 9.59
N THR A 350 21.52 47.76 10.10
CA THR A 350 22.03 47.74 11.47
C THR A 350 21.28 48.77 12.30
N THR A 351 21.13 48.51 13.60
CA THR A 351 20.56 49.45 14.57
C THR A 351 21.26 50.82 14.49
N LYS A 352 22.58 50.82 14.35
CA LYS A 352 23.41 52.03 14.22
C LYS A 352 23.03 52.87 12.99
N LEU A 353 22.84 52.23 11.84
CA LEU A 353 22.48 52.91 10.60
C LEU A 353 21.07 53.52 10.68
N ILE A 354 20.11 52.77 11.26
CA ILE A 354 18.75 53.27 11.47
C ILE A 354 18.75 54.48 12.40
N LEU A 355 19.55 54.46 13.48
CA LEU A 355 19.70 55.61 14.39
C LEU A 355 20.35 56.81 13.73
N GLN A 356 21.40 56.61 12.91
CA GLN A 356 22.00 57.70 12.14
C GLN A 356 20.97 58.39 11.25
N TRP A 357 20.18 57.62 10.51
CA TRP A 357 19.11 58.17 9.68
C TRP A 357 18.01 58.85 10.51
N ALA A 358 17.70 58.33 11.69
CA ALA A 358 16.67 58.91 12.55
C ALA A 358 17.13 60.26 13.12
N ASN A 359 18.40 60.36 13.51
CA ASN A 359 19.04 61.60 13.95
C ASN A 359 19.09 62.62 12.81
N ALA A 360 19.43 62.21 11.58
CA ALA A 360 19.39 63.09 10.41
C ALA A 360 17.97 63.60 10.13
N HIS A 361 16.96 62.72 10.17
CA HIS A 361 15.57 63.11 10.00
C HIS A 361 15.10 64.10 11.08
N HIS A 362 15.45 63.86 12.34
CA HIS A 362 15.12 64.77 13.44
C HIS A 362 15.81 66.12 13.33
N ARG A 363 17.09 66.16 12.94
CA ARG A 363 17.81 67.42 12.67
C ARG A 363 17.15 68.23 11.55
N ASN A 364 16.62 67.56 10.52
CA ASN A 364 16.05 68.24 9.36
C ASN A 364 14.58 68.66 9.55
N THR A 365 13.81 67.92 10.35
CA THR A 365 12.34 68.12 10.45
C THR A 365 11.89 68.59 11.83
N GLY A 366 12.75 68.53 12.85
CA GLY A 366 12.36 68.75 14.25
C GLY A 366 11.58 67.57 14.86
N GLU A 367 11.22 66.55 14.08
CA GLU A 367 10.44 65.40 14.53
C GLU A 367 11.21 64.09 14.40
N TRP A 368 10.97 63.15 15.32
CA TRP A 368 11.53 61.81 15.18
C TRP A 368 10.72 61.01 14.16
N PRO A 369 11.38 60.22 13.30
CA PRO A 369 10.67 59.52 12.25
C PRO A 369 9.75 58.44 12.82
N ASN A 370 8.58 58.31 12.21
CA ASN A 370 7.63 57.22 12.41
C ASN A 370 7.42 56.48 11.07
N ALA A 371 6.61 55.42 11.06
CA ALA A 371 6.40 54.62 9.85
C ALA A 371 5.85 55.41 8.65
N ASN A 372 5.24 56.58 8.89
CA ASN A 372 4.64 57.44 7.88
C ASN A 372 5.54 58.62 7.47
N SER A 373 6.74 58.75 8.03
CA SER A 373 7.68 59.85 7.74
C SER A 373 8.29 59.82 6.33
N GLY A 374 7.74 59.03 5.41
CA GLY A 374 8.12 59.00 4.00
C GLY A 374 9.50 58.39 3.73
N ALA A 375 10.23 58.99 2.79
CA ALA A 375 11.56 58.56 2.38
C ALA A 375 12.63 58.93 3.43
N VAL A 376 13.69 58.11 3.50
CA VAL A 376 14.85 58.40 4.33
C VAL A 376 15.78 59.33 3.56
N PHE A 377 16.08 60.52 4.11
CA PHE A 377 16.85 61.57 3.44
C PHE A 377 18.19 61.07 2.87
N ASP A 378 18.98 60.36 3.68
CA ASP A 378 20.33 59.89 3.29
C ASP A 378 20.31 58.52 2.62
N ALA A 379 19.12 57.97 2.35
CA ALA A 379 18.95 56.68 1.71
C ALA A 379 17.71 56.72 0.80
N PRO A 380 17.81 57.27 -0.42
CA PRO A 380 16.67 57.51 -1.31
C PRO A 380 15.93 56.23 -1.76
N ARG A 381 16.49 55.04 -1.47
CA ARG A 381 15.85 53.74 -1.71
C ARG A 381 15.14 53.16 -0.48
N GLU A 382 15.19 53.85 0.66
CA GLU A 382 14.62 53.44 1.93
C GLU A 382 13.46 54.35 2.33
N THR A 383 12.45 53.75 2.97
CA THR A 383 11.34 54.48 3.57
C THR A 383 11.22 54.10 5.03
N TRP A 384 10.69 55.00 5.84
CA TRP A 384 10.50 54.70 7.25
C TRP A 384 9.50 53.55 7.47
N SER A 385 8.55 53.36 6.55
CA SER A 385 7.64 52.21 6.53
C SER A 385 8.35 50.88 6.26
N SER A 386 9.31 50.84 5.32
CA SER A 386 10.09 49.62 5.04
C SER A 386 10.98 49.24 6.23
N ILE A 387 11.60 50.23 6.89
CA ILE A 387 12.42 50.05 8.09
C ILE A 387 11.56 49.57 9.27
N ALA A 388 10.41 50.19 9.52
CA ALA A 388 9.50 49.80 10.58
C ALA A 388 9.00 48.35 10.41
N THR A 389 8.67 47.96 9.17
CA THR A 389 8.29 46.58 8.84
C THR A 389 9.44 45.59 9.09
N ALA A 390 10.67 45.96 8.71
CA ALA A 390 11.85 45.13 8.96
C ALA A 390 12.14 44.94 10.45
N LEU A 391 12.01 46.00 11.26
CA LEU A 391 12.15 45.94 12.73
C LEU A 391 11.09 45.03 13.39
N TYR A 392 9.84 45.15 12.95
CA TYR A 392 8.74 44.36 13.50
C TYR A 392 8.89 42.86 13.17
N GLN A 393 9.19 42.55 11.91
CA GLN A 393 9.25 41.17 11.40
C GLN A 393 10.62 40.48 11.63
N GLY A 394 11.64 41.22 12.09
CA GLY A 394 13.02 40.74 12.18
C GLY A 394 13.64 40.45 10.81
N GLY A 395 13.36 41.33 9.85
CA GLY A 395 13.90 41.28 8.49
C GLY A 395 15.26 41.98 8.38
N ARG A 396 15.97 41.74 7.27
CA ARG A 396 17.21 42.45 6.91
C ARG A 396 18.34 42.43 7.95
N GLY A 397 18.39 41.38 8.78
CA GLY A 397 19.43 41.19 9.81
C GLY A 397 19.09 41.77 11.19
N LEU A 398 17.89 42.34 11.37
CA LEU A 398 17.42 42.90 12.63
C LEU A 398 16.76 41.84 13.53
N ARG A 399 16.84 42.01 14.85
CA ARG A 399 16.17 41.13 15.83
C ARG A 399 14.65 41.36 15.81
N LYS A 400 13.86 40.27 15.85
CA LYS A 400 12.38 40.31 15.87
C LYS A 400 11.83 41.09 17.06
N LYS A 401 10.64 41.71 16.89
CA LYS A 401 9.86 42.44 17.92
C LYS A 401 10.47 43.77 18.41
N SER A 402 11.33 44.41 17.60
CA SER A 402 11.69 45.81 17.83
C SER A 402 10.71 46.75 17.09
N SER A 403 10.69 48.02 17.44
CA SER A 403 9.92 49.04 16.74
C SER A 403 10.74 50.31 16.63
N LEU A 404 10.49 51.12 15.60
CA LEU A 404 11.21 52.38 15.40
C LEU A 404 11.10 53.29 16.63
N ALA A 405 9.91 53.37 17.23
CA ALA A 405 9.65 54.13 18.46
C ALA A 405 10.49 53.63 19.65
N LYS A 406 10.58 52.31 19.87
CA LYS A 406 11.40 51.73 20.95
C LYS A 406 12.89 52.00 20.74
N LEU A 407 13.34 51.91 19.50
CA LEU A 407 14.74 52.07 19.13
C LEU A 407 15.20 53.53 19.31
N VAL A 408 14.38 54.48 18.88
CA VAL A 408 14.58 55.93 19.11
C VAL A 408 14.45 56.30 20.59
N ALA A 409 13.48 55.74 21.32
CA ALA A 409 13.32 56.00 22.76
C ALA A 409 14.53 55.54 23.59
N ALA A 410 15.12 54.39 23.24
CA ALA A 410 16.33 53.88 23.89
C ALA A 410 17.53 54.82 23.69
N GLU A 411 17.71 55.36 22.48
CA GLU A 411 18.77 56.33 22.18
C GLU A 411 18.58 57.63 22.98
N ARG A 412 17.35 58.15 23.02
CA ARG A 412 17.01 59.36 23.78
C ARG A 412 17.24 59.23 25.28
N GLY A 413 17.05 58.03 25.84
CA GLY A 413 17.33 57.73 27.24
C GLY A 413 18.82 57.61 27.55
N ALA A 414 19.63 57.21 26.57
CA ALA A 414 21.08 57.09 26.70
C ALA A 414 21.81 58.44 26.60
N SER A 415 21.31 59.40 25.80
CA SER A 415 21.91 60.74 25.67
C SER A 415 21.56 61.73 26.79
N ARG A 416 20.71 61.35 27.75
CA ARG A 416 20.32 62.18 28.92
C ARG A 416 21.01 61.75 30.23
N ARG A 417 21.86 60.73 30.17
CA ARG A 417 22.81 60.35 31.22
C ARG A 417 24.19 60.74 30.75
#